data_AF-A0A7Y5X7M7-F1
#
_entry.id   AF-A0A7Y5X7M7-F1
#
_cell.length_a   1.000
_cell.length_b   1.000
_cell.length_c   1.000
_cell.angle_alpha   90.00
_cell.angle_beta   90.00
_cell.angle_gamma   90.00
#
_symmetry.space_group_name_H-M   'P 1'
#
loop_
_entity.id
_entity.type
_entity.pdbx_description
1 polymer ?
#
loop_
_entity_poly.entity_id
_entity_poly.type
_entity_poly.pdbx_seq_one_letter_code
_entity_poly.pdbx_strand_id
1 'polypeptide(L)'
;MFPAMVAGDDDRASIAYLGTPTGGNYQDQQNFHGEWHLYVSTTYDGGKTWVTSDATPDDPVQVGSICTGGTTCGDDRNLLDFIDVTIDDHGRVEAAFADGCIDACVTDPQHQGRDAFATIARQSGGKTLFSRFDPAVTNARLTSLGATHNADGTFTATTQVRNTGSTDLDGLVTEVLDGRKKVGSATTSIPAGETRTVTVAR
;
A
#
# COMPACT_ATOMS: atom_id res chain seq x y z
N MET A 1 2.66 -10.20 -16.02
CA MET A 1 1.37 -9.47 -15.99
C MET A 1 1.69 -7.97 -16.13
N PHE A 2 0.81 -7.18 -16.75
CA PHE A 2 1.13 -5.82 -17.23
C PHE A 2 1.65 -4.92 -16.10
N PRO A 3 2.91 -4.48 -16.11
CA PRO A 3 3.38 -3.52 -15.13
C PRO A 3 3.04 -2.10 -15.59
N ALA A 4 2.83 -1.19 -14.64
CA ALA A 4 2.70 0.24 -14.89
C ALA A 4 3.84 0.98 -14.19
N MET A 5 4.32 2.09 -14.77
CA MET A 5 5.45 2.85 -14.24
C MET A 5 5.14 4.35 -14.20
N VAL A 6 5.61 5.01 -13.14
CA VAL A 6 5.55 6.48 -12.98
C VAL A 6 6.90 7.00 -12.50
N ALA A 7 7.24 8.21 -12.92
CA ALA A 7 8.48 8.90 -12.52
C ALA A 7 8.16 10.27 -11.89
N GLY A 8 9.03 10.71 -10.98
CA GLY A 8 8.97 12.05 -10.38
C GLY A 8 10.22 12.85 -10.72
N ASP A 9 11.05 13.12 -9.72
CA ASP A 9 12.39 13.70 -9.91
C ASP A 9 13.28 12.79 -10.78
N ASP A 10 14.32 13.37 -11.39
CA ASP A 10 15.19 12.72 -12.40
C ASP A 10 15.76 11.35 -11.98
N ASP A 11 15.96 11.10 -10.68
CA ASP A 11 16.52 9.86 -10.15
C ASP A 11 15.48 8.91 -9.53
N ARG A 12 14.18 9.21 -9.65
CA ARG A 12 13.12 8.48 -8.93
C ARG A 12 12.01 7.97 -9.85
N ALA A 13 11.76 6.69 -9.77
CA ALA A 13 10.66 6.03 -10.46
C ALA A 13 10.10 4.86 -9.65
N SER A 14 8.82 4.57 -9.86
CA SER A 14 8.15 3.41 -9.28
C SER A 14 7.50 2.59 -10.38
N ILE A 15 7.54 1.27 -10.22
CA ILE A 15 6.82 0.31 -11.05
C ILE A 15 5.86 -0.49 -10.15
N ALA A 16 4.59 -0.51 -10.52
CA ALA A 16 3.55 -1.33 -9.91
C ALA A 16 3.28 -2.56 -10.78
N TYR A 17 3.17 -3.73 -10.15
CA TYR A 17 2.91 -4.99 -10.86
C TYR A 17 2.24 -6.01 -9.94
N LEU A 18 1.42 -6.87 -10.52
CA LEU A 18 0.92 -8.05 -9.82
C LEU A 18 1.91 -9.20 -9.97
N GLY A 19 2.35 -9.77 -8.85
CA GLY A 19 3.39 -10.78 -8.79
C GLY A 19 3.11 -11.85 -7.77
N THR A 20 3.86 -12.96 -7.84
CA THR A 20 3.78 -14.07 -6.89
C THR A 20 5.18 -14.68 -6.70
N PRO A 21 5.55 -15.09 -5.48
CA PRO A 21 6.78 -15.86 -5.27
C PRO A 21 6.67 -17.32 -5.75
N THR A 22 5.46 -17.80 -6.04
CA THR A 22 5.20 -19.18 -6.48
C THR A 22 5.73 -19.41 -7.90
N GLY A 23 6.74 -20.26 -8.03
CA GLY A 23 7.28 -20.66 -9.32
C GLY A 23 6.38 -21.66 -10.06
N GLY A 24 6.54 -21.74 -11.38
CA GLY A 24 5.82 -22.71 -12.22
C GLY A 24 5.15 -22.07 -13.42
N ASN A 25 4.37 -22.88 -14.15
CA ASN A 25 3.55 -22.37 -15.25
C ASN A 25 2.32 -21.67 -14.67
N TYR A 26 2.37 -20.35 -14.57
CA TYR A 26 1.27 -19.54 -14.01
C TYR A 26 -0.04 -19.59 -14.82
N GLN A 27 -0.03 -20.17 -16.02
CA GLN A 27 -1.24 -20.38 -16.84
C GLN A 27 -1.84 -21.78 -16.68
N ASP A 28 -1.24 -22.64 -15.86
CA ASP A 28 -1.77 -23.99 -15.59
C ASP A 28 -2.90 -23.92 -14.55
N GLN A 29 -4.14 -23.86 -15.03
CA GLN A 29 -5.34 -23.80 -14.19
C GLN A 29 -5.51 -24.99 -13.25
N GLN A 30 -4.90 -26.14 -13.55
CA GLN A 30 -5.05 -27.35 -12.76
C GLN A 30 -4.03 -27.45 -11.63
N ASN A 31 -2.82 -26.94 -11.86
CA ASN A 31 -1.69 -27.20 -10.95
C ASN A 31 -1.04 -25.93 -10.38
N PHE A 32 -1.37 -24.74 -10.86
CA PHE A 32 -0.82 -23.50 -10.34
C PHE A 32 -1.69 -22.93 -9.22
N HIS A 33 -1.15 -22.94 -8.00
CA HIS A 33 -1.81 -22.45 -6.79
C HIS A 33 -1.03 -21.27 -6.18
N GLY A 34 -0.64 -20.30 -7.01
CA GLY A 34 0.07 -19.12 -6.55
C GLY A 34 -0.88 -18.07 -5.97
N GLU A 35 -0.45 -17.40 -4.90
CA GLU A 35 -1.07 -16.18 -4.39
C GLU A 35 -0.39 -14.98 -5.04
N TRP A 36 -1.19 -14.10 -5.63
CA TRP A 36 -0.70 -12.90 -6.31
C TRP A 36 -0.99 -11.69 -5.46
N HIS A 37 -0.01 -10.80 -5.37
CA HIS A 37 -0.10 -9.57 -4.59
C HIS A 37 0.24 -8.38 -5.47
N LEU A 38 -0.21 -7.19 -5.05
CA LEU A 38 0.30 -5.96 -5.63
C LEU A 38 1.70 -5.69 -5.06
N TYR A 39 2.69 -5.64 -5.94
CA TYR A 39 4.03 -5.17 -5.61
C TYR A 39 4.29 -3.79 -6.21
N VAL A 40 4.98 -2.96 -5.45
CA VAL A 40 5.51 -1.68 -5.92
C VAL A 40 7.02 -1.68 -5.69
N SER A 41 7.81 -1.55 -6.76
CA SER A 41 9.25 -1.39 -6.67
C SER A 41 9.64 0.03 -7.01
N THR A 42 10.44 0.68 -6.16
CA THR A 42 10.84 2.07 -6.31
C THR A 42 12.36 2.21 -6.34
N THR A 43 12.86 3.01 -7.27
CA THR A 43 14.25 3.46 -7.29
C THR A 43 14.34 4.93 -6.87
N TYR A 44 15.46 5.28 -6.23
CA TYR A 44 15.80 6.65 -5.82
C TYR A 44 17.20 7.06 -6.27
N ASP A 45 17.80 6.31 -7.21
CA ASP A 45 19.18 6.50 -7.68
C ASP A 45 19.31 6.28 -9.20
N GLY A 46 18.23 6.50 -9.94
CA GLY A 46 18.18 6.37 -11.40
C GLY A 46 18.18 4.92 -11.87
N GLY A 47 17.59 4.00 -11.09
CA GLY A 47 17.42 2.59 -11.44
C GLY A 47 18.60 1.69 -11.09
N LYS A 48 19.61 2.17 -10.34
CA LYS A 48 20.75 1.35 -9.93
C LYS A 48 20.37 0.38 -8.82
N THR A 49 19.53 0.83 -7.89
CA THR A 49 18.95 0.01 -6.83
C THR A 49 17.44 0.20 -6.76
N TRP A 50 16.76 -0.82 -6.26
CA TRP A 50 15.30 -0.87 -6.15
C TRP A 50 14.92 -1.39 -4.77
N VAL A 51 13.91 -0.76 -4.18
CA VAL A 51 13.25 -1.22 -2.95
C VAL A 51 11.86 -1.69 -3.32
N THR A 52 11.54 -2.94 -3.02
CA THR A 52 10.23 -3.55 -3.30
C THR A 52 9.38 -3.58 -2.04
N SER A 53 8.16 -3.08 -2.15
CA SER A 53 7.10 -3.28 -1.16
C SER A 53 6.08 -4.26 -1.71
N ASP A 54 5.72 -5.26 -0.92
CA ASP A 54 4.42 -5.90 -1.03
C ASP A 54 3.39 -4.90 -0.50
N ALA A 55 2.45 -4.47 -1.34
CA ALA A 55 1.44 -3.48 -0.99
C ALA A 55 0.17 -4.14 -0.43
N THR A 56 0.03 -5.46 -0.57
CA THR A 56 -1.11 -6.24 -0.09
C THR A 56 -0.65 -7.53 0.61
N PRO A 57 0.30 -7.47 1.57
CA PRO A 57 1.01 -8.66 2.06
C PRO A 57 0.14 -9.70 2.76
N ASP A 58 -0.98 -9.27 3.34
CA ASP A 58 -1.95 -10.12 4.05
C ASP A 58 -3.27 -10.26 3.25
N ASP A 59 -3.28 -9.80 1.99
CA ASP A 59 -4.46 -9.68 1.15
C ASP A 59 -4.11 -10.01 -0.31
N PRO A 60 -4.07 -11.30 -0.70
CA PRO A 60 -3.80 -11.67 -2.08
C PRO A 60 -4.89 -11.08 -2.98
N VAL A 61 -4.52 -10.59 -4.15
CA VAL A 61 -5.44 -9.99 -5.13
C VAL A 61 -5.94 -11.01 -6.17
N GLN A 62 -5.31 -12.18 -6.20
CA GLN A 62 -5.68 -13.35 -7.02
C GLN A 62 -5.09 -14.60 -6.40
N VAL A 63 -5.83 -15.70 -6.48
CA VAL A 63 -5.35 -17.05 -6.13
C VAL A 63 -5.48 -17.95 -7.35
N GLY A 64 -4.45 -18.74 -7.60
CA GLY A 64 -4.41 -19.69 -8.71
C GLY A 64 -3.79 -19.13 -9.98
N SER A 65 -4.18 -19.69 -11.12
CA SER A 65 -3.67 -19.32 -12.44
C SER A 65 -4.09 -17.91 -12.87
N ILE A 66 -3.35 -17.38 -13.84
CA ILE A 66 -3.73 -16.20 -14.62
C ILE A 66 -3.58 -16.53 -16.10
N CYS A 67 -4.63 -16.28 -16.89
CA CYS A 67 -4.56 -16.37 -18.34
C CYS A 67 -4.23 -15.02 -18.98
N THR A 68 -3.33 -15.04 -19.98
CA THR A 68 -2.87 -13.83 -20.71
C THR A 68 -3.38 -13.74 -22.15
N GLY A 69 -4.33 -14.61 -22.52
CA GLY A 69 -5.01 -14.60 -23.82
C GLY A 69 -6.12 -13.56 -23.97
N GLY A 70 -6.29 -12.66 -23.00
CA GLY A 70 -7.34 -11.65 -23.02
C GLY A 70 -8.74 -12.25 -22.94
N THR A 71 -9.65 -11.86 -23.84
CA THR A 71 -11.07 -12.28 -23.79
C THR A 71 -11.30 -13.77 -24.08
N THR A 72 -10.28 -14.51 -24.52
CA THR A 72 -10.40 -15.96 -24.77
C THR A 72 -10.23 -16.82 -23.52
N CYS A 73 -9.90 -16.20 -22.39
CA CYS A 73 -9.52 -16.88 -21.15
C CYS A 73 -10.70 -17.39 -20.30
N GLY A 74 -11.95 -17.04 -20.66
CA GLY A 74 -13.11 -17.39 -19.86
C GLY A 74 -12.98 -16.89 -18.42
N ASP A 75 -13.26 -17.76 -17.45
CA ASP A 75 -13.24 -17.41 -16.02
C ASP A 75 -11.82 -17.07 -15.51
N ASP A 76 -10.77 -17.53 -16.19
CA ASP A 76 -9.36 -17.26 -15.84
C ASP A 76 -8.89 -15.84 -16.21
N ARG A 77 -9.81 -15.00 -16.71
CA ARG A 77 -9.63 -13.57 -16.97
C ARG A 77 -9.99 -12.71 -15.76
N ASN A 78 -9.39 -12.97 -14.59
CA ASN A 78 -9.86 -12.34 -13.36
C ASN A 78 -9.40 -10.88 -13.17
N LEU A 79 -8.18 -10.56 -13.59
CA LEU A 79 -7.54 -9.26 -13.30
C LEU A 79 -7.73 -8.20 -14.40
N LEU A 80 -8.53 -8.54 -15.42
CA LEU A 80 -9.06 -7.65 -16.46
C LEU A 80 -8.04 -6.79 -17.25
N ASP A 81 -6.75 -7.12 -17.22
CA ASP A 81 -5.65 -6.28 -17.72
C ASP A 81 -5.66 -4.86 -17.10
N PHE A 82 -6.18 -4.73 -15.87
CA PHE A 82 -6.41 -3.45 -15.22
C PHE A 82 -5.37 -3.21 -14.13
N ILE A 83 -4.36 -2.41 -14.47
CA ILE A 83 -3.40 -1.85 -13.52
C ILE A 83 -2.83 -0.56 -14.08
N ASP A 84 -2.75 0.46 -13.24
CA ASP A 84 -2.09 1.72 -13.56
C ASP A 84 -1.44 2.29 -12.30
N VAL A 85 -0.49 3.20 -12.47
CA VAL A 85 0.18 3.88 -11.37
C VAL A 85 0.40 5.34 -11.68
N THR A 86 0.08 6.18 -10.70
CA THR A 86 0.28 7.63 -10.76
C THR A 86 0.92 8.13 -9.46
N ILE A 87 1.11 9.45 -9.37
CA ILE A 87 1.56 10.13 -8.16
C ILE A 87 0.64 11.28 -7.78
N ASP A 88 0.54 11.56 -6.48
CA ASP A 88 -0.14 12.75 -6.00
C ASP A 88 0.76 14.01 -6.04
N ASP A 89 0.23 15.14 -5.56
CA ASP A 89 0.92 16.43 -5.54
C ASP A 89 2.17 16.48 -4.63
N HIS A 90 2.41 15.43 -3.86
CA HIS A 90 3.60 15.23 -3.03
C HIS A 90 4.51 14.10 -3.53
N GLY A 91 4.22 13.53 -4.71
CA GLY A 91 5.02 12.45 -5.28
C GLY A 91 4.79 11.09 -4.61
N ARG A 92 3.73 10.93 -3.79
CA ARG A 92 3.37 9.63 -3.22
C ARG A 92 2.74 8.77 -4.31
N VAL A 93 3.13 7.50 -4.36
CA VAL A 93 2.66 6.55 -5.37
C VAL A 93 1.23 6.12 -5.09
N GLU A 94 0.40 6.11 -6.13
CA GLU A 94 -0.99 5.63 -6.11
C GLU A 94 -1.17 4.62 -7.24
N ALA A 95 -1.45 3.36 -6.90
CA ALA A 95 -1.63 2.28 -7.85
C ALA A 95 -3.09 1.84 -7.88
N ALA A 96 -3.71 1.84 -9.06
CA ALA A 96 -5.03 1.27 -9.29
C ALA A 96 -4.87 -0.13 -9.86
N PHE A 97 -5.66 -1.09 -9.39
CA PHE A 97 -5.61 -2.48 -9.85
C PHE A 97 -6.98 -3.15 -9.67
N ALA A 98 -7.21 -4.23 -10.42
CA ALA A 98 -8.34 -5.11 -10.18
C ALA A 98 -8.01 -6.07 -9.03
N ASP A 99 -8.93 -6.18 -8.08
CA ASP A 99 -8.89 -7.15 -7.01
C ASP A 99 -9.96 -8.21 -7.24
N GLY A 100 -9.48 -9.42 -7.51
CA GLY A 100 -10.32 -10.57 -7.78
C GLY A 100 -10.41 -11.54 -6.61
N CYS A 101 -9.86 -11.18 -5.45
CA CYS A 101 -9.73 -12.05 -4.31
C CYS A 101 -10.14 -11.32 -3.03
N ILE A 102 -11.45 -11.27 -2.79
CA ILE A 102 -12.02 -10.68 -1.58
C ILE A 102 -12.70 -11.75 -0.71
N ASP A 103 -13.18 -11.35 0.46
CA ASP A 103 -13.92 -12.20 1.40
C ASP A 103 -13.20 -13.52 1.71
N ALA A 104 -13.79 -14.67 1.35
CA ALA A 104 -13.22 -15.98 1.64
C ALA A 104 -11.87 -16.20 0.95
N CYS A 105 -11.65 -15.59 -0.22
CA CYS A 105 -10.42 -15.72 -1.00
C CYS A 105 -9.18 -15.26 -0.21
N VAL A 106 -9.32 -14.20 0.58
CA VAL A 106 -8.24 -13.61 1.38
C VAL A 106 -7.66 -14.60 2.40
N THR A 107 -8.50 -15.52 2.90
CA THR A 107 -8.13 -16.44 3.99
C THR A 107 -8.03 -17.90 3.57
N ASP A 108 -8.62 -18.27 2.43
CA ASP A 108 -8.58 -19.61 1.87
C ASP A 108 -7.78 -19.60 0.56
N PRO A 109 -6.51 -20.04 0.57
CA PRO A 109 -5.65 -20.04 -0.60
C PRO A 109 -6.03 -21.11 -1.64
N GLN A 110 -7.12 -21.84 -1.45
CA GLN A 110 -7.73 -22.71 -2.46
C GLN A 110 -8.98 -22.08 -3.09
N HIS A 111 -9.51 -21.01 -2.50
CA HIS A 111 -10.68 -20.31 -3.00
C HIS A 111 -10.27 -19.33 -4.11
N GLN A 112 -10.48 -19.73 -5.37
CA GLN A 112 -10.27 -18.83 -6.51
C GLN A 112 -11.44 -17.86 -6.64
N GLY A 113 -11.30 -16.69 -6.00
CA GLY A 113 -12.23 -15.57 -6.19
C GLY A 113 -12.34 -15.16 -7.66
N ARG A 114 -13.50 -14.62 -8.04
CA ARG A 114 -13.77 -14.12 -9.40
C ARG A 114 -14.32 -12.70 -9.37
N ASP A 115 -13.97 -11.98 -8.32
CA ASP A 115 -14.44 -10.64 -8.07
C ASP A 115 -13.79 -9.65 -9.04
N ALA A 116 -14.37 -8.46 -9.17
CA ALA A 116 -13.90 -7.43 -10.09
C ALA A 116 -13.89 -6.07 -9.38
N PHE A 117 -13.32 -6.03 -8.18
CA PHE A 117 -13.29 -4.80 -7.40
C PHE A 117 -12.22 -3.86 -7.96
N ALA A 118 -12.61 -2.60 -8.16
CA ALA A 118 -11.67 -1.54 -8.47
C ALA A 118 -11.02 -1.09 -7.17
N THR A 119 -9.71 -1.34 -7.04
CA THR A 119 -8.96 -1.09 -5.81
C THR A 119 -7.84 -0.08 -6.07
N ILE A 120 -7.59 0.78 -5.09
CA ILE A 120 -6.49 1.75 -5.10
C ILE A 120 -5.61 1.52 -3.87
N ALA A 121 -4.33 1.26 -4.11
CA ALA A 121 -3.30 1.30 -3.08
C ALA A 121 -2.60 2.66 -3.09
N ARG A 122 -2.40 3.24 -1.91
CA ARG A 122 -1.76 4.55 -1.75
C ARG A 122 -0.58 4.46 -0.81
N GLN A 123 0.55 5.03 -1.22
CA GLN A 123 1.73 5.14 -0.39
C GLN A 123 1.43 5.98 0.86
N SER A 124 1.55 5.36 2.03
CA SER A 124 1.29 6.00 3.34
C SER A 124 2.56 6.46 4.06
N GLY A 125 3.75 6.03 3.63
CA GLY A 125 5.03 6.40 4.23
C GLY A 125 6.24 6.07 3.36
N GLY A 126 7.44 6.42 3.85
CA GLY A 126 8.70 6.29 3.09
C GLY A 126 8.99 7.47 2.17
N LYS A 127 10.12 7.40 1.46
CA LYS A 127 10.52 8.41 0.48
C LYS A 127 9.50 8.52 -0.66
N THR A 128 9.30 9.71 -1.20
CA THR A 128 8.36 9.95 -2.31
C THR A 128 9.12 10.02 -3.63
N LEU A 129 8.42 10.15 -4.76
CA LEU A 129 9.07 10.44 -6.05
C LEU A 129 9.49 11.91 -6.21
N PHE A 130 9.10 12.79 -5.29
CA PHE A 130 9.58 14.17 -5.24
C PHE A 130 10.42 14.38 -3.98
N SER A 131 11.74 14.41 -4.13
CA SER A 131 12.71 14.53 -3.03
C SER A 131 12.41 15.66 -2.05
N ARG A 132 11.87 16.79 -2.54
CA ARG A 132 11.44 17.93 -1.71
C ARG A 132 10.35 17.59 -0.68
N PHE A 133 9.64 16.49 -0.87
CA PHE A 133 8.58 15.99 0.01
C PHE A 133 8.96 14.67 0.68
N ASP A 134 10.22 14.25 0.59
CA ASP A 134 10.69 13.14 1.40
C ASP A 134 10.37 13.43 2.86
N PRO A 135 9.76 12.48 3.59
CA PRO A 135 9.68 12.62 5.02
C PRO A 135 11.11 12.77 5.53
N ALA A 136 11.31 13.67 6.51
CA ALA A 136 12.52 13.62 7.32
C ALA A 136 12.69 12.16 7.73
N VAL A 137 13.87 11.56 7.52
CA VAL A 137 14.08 10.15 7.84
C VAL A 137 13.82 10.01 9.33
N THR A 138 12.64 9.53 9.67
CA THR A 138 12.20 9.33 11.04
C THR A 138 11.91 7.85 11.20
N ASN A 139 12.32 7.32 12.33
CA ASN A 139 11.99 5.96 12.70
C ASN A 139 10.49 5.80 13.01
N ALA A 140 9.68 6.86 12.93
CA ALA A 140 8.22 6.82 13.13
C ALA A 140 7.51 6.25 11.89
N ARG A 141 6.85 5.11 12.05
CA ARG A 141 5.97 4.48 11.06
C ARG A 141 4.53 4.53 11.55
N LEU A 142 3.63 5.10 10.76
CA LEU A 142 2.18 5.01 10.99
C LEU A 142 1.74 3.55 10.83
N THR A 143 1.11 2.95 11.84
CA THR A 143 0.59 1.57 11.77
C THR A 143 -0.92 1.52 11.64
N SER A 144 -1.63 2.55 12.11
CA SER A 144 -3.08 2.70 11.88
C SER A 144 -3.53 4.15 11.99
N LEU A 145 -4.64 4.45 11.34
CA LEU A 145 -5.35 5.72 11.43
C LEU A 145 -6.85 5.44 11.41
N GLY A 146 -7.58 6.00 12.38
CA GLY A 146 -9.03 5.96 12.44
C GLY A 146 -9.60 7.29 12.90
N ALA A 147 -10.81 7.61 12.46
CA ALA A 147 -11.56 8.78 12.90
C ALA A 147 -12.98 8.37 13.31
N THR A 148 -13.44 8.87 14.45
CA THR A 148 -14.76 8.58 15.00
C THR A 148 -15.50 9.89 15.22
N HIS A 149 -16.75 9.97 14.75
CA HIS A 149 -17.67 11.04 15.12
C HIS A 149 -18.39 10.66 16.42
N ASN A 150 -18.23 11.45 17.47
CA ASN A 150 -18.78 11.20 18.79
C ASN A 150 -20.21 11.74 18.90
N ALA A 151 -20.98 11.21 19.85
CA ALA A 151 -22.39 11.59 20.05
C ALA A 151 -22.58 13.05 20.49
N ASP A 152 -21.54 13.70 21.02
CA ASP A 152 -21.52 15.12 21.40
C ASP A 152 -21.18 16.06 20.22
N GLY A 153 -21.01 15.51 19.01
CA GLY A 153 -20.68 16.26 17.80
C GLY A 153 -19.18 16.50 17.59
N THR A 154 -18.32 15.96 18.47
CA THR A 154 -16.86 16.04 18.33
C THR A 154 -16.33 14.94 17.41
N PHE A 155 -15.15 15.14 16.83
CA PHE A 155 -14.42 14.11 16.10
C PHE A 155 -13.17 13.70 16.88
N THR A 156 -12.97 12.40 17.06
CA THR A 156 -11.75 11.83 17.62
C THR A 156 -10.97 11.15 16.50
N ALA A 157 -9.76 11.64 16.22
CA ALA A 157 -8.79 10.92 15.42
C ALA A 157 -7.86 10.12 16.34
N THR A 158 -7.71 8.83 16.05
CA THR A 158 -6.77 7.94 16.72
C THR A 158 -5.78 7.42 15.71
N THR A 159 -4.50 7.51 16.03
CA THR A 159 -3.44 6.92 15.22
C THR A 159 -2.53 6.08 16.08
N GLN A 160 -1.97 5.01 15.50
CA GLN A 160 -0.85 4.31 16.09
C GLN A 160 0.42 4.59 15.30
N VAL A 161 1.48 4.93 16.01
CA VAL A 161 2.79 5.18 15.44
C VAL A 161 3.80 4.25 16.11
N ARG A 162 4.56 3.53 15.30
CA ARG A 162 5.65 2.66 15.74
C ARG A 162 7.00 3.32 15.52
N ASN A 163 7.84 3.35 16.54
CA ASN A 163 9.26 3.63 16.39
C ASN A 163 9.96 2.35 15.91
N THR A 164 10.47 2.39 14.69
CA THR A 164 11.18 1.29 14.02
C THR A 164 12.68 1.33 14.22
N GLY A 165 13.18 2.34 14.94
CA GLY A 165 14.60 2.59 15.15
C GLY A 165 15.12 2.06 16.48
N SER A 166 16.43 2.22 16.67
CA SER A 166 17.16 1.80 17.87
C SER A 166 17.31 2.92 18.92
N THR A 167 16.74 4.10 18.67
CA THR A 167 16.76 5.24 19.59
C THR A 167 15.34 5.75 19.82
N ASP A 168 15.09 6.29 21.01
CA ASP A 168 13.81 6.90 21.34
C ASP A 168 13.50 8.07 20.40
N LEU A 169 12.23 8.19 20.03
CA LEU A 169 11.71 9.32 19.26
C LEU A 169 11.03 10.26 20.23
N ASP A 170 11.71 11.37 20.56
CA ASP A 170 11.15 12.41 21.40
C ASP A 170 10.47 13.50 20.59
N GLY A 171 9.37 14.03 21.13
CA GLY A 171 8.70 15.18 20.55
C GLY A 171 7.96 14.89 19.23
N LEU A 172 7.53 13.65 18.99
CA LEU A 172 6.71 13.32 17.84
C LEU A 172 5.37 14.03 17.94
N VAL A 173 5.08 14.91 16.97
CA VAL A 173 3.80 15.62 16.89
C VAL A 173 2.88 14.92 15.91
N THR A 174 1.71 14.49 16.39
CA THR A 174 0.59 14.09 15.53
C THR A 174 -0.32 15.29 15.37
N GLU A 175 -0.66 15.63 14.12
CA GLU A 175 -1.60 16.71 13.80
C GLU A 175 -2.86 16.15 13.13
N VAL A 176 -4.01 16.70 13.51
CA VAL A 176 -5.28 16.44 12.83
C VAL A 176 -5.64 17.67 12.02
N LEU A 177 -5.90 17.46 10.73
CA LEU A 177 -6.29 18.50 9.79
C LEU A 177 -7.75 18.31 9.39
N ASP A 178 -8.51 19.41 9.38
CA ASP A 178 -9.80 19.52 8.67
C ASP A 178 -9.51 20.20 7.32
N GLY A 179 -9.47 19.40 6.25
CA GLY A 179 -8.85 19.79 5.00
C GLY A 179 -7.36 20.09 5.20
N ARG A 180 -6.97 21.37 5.10
CA ARG A 180 -5.59 21.84 5.34
C ARG A 180 -5.41 22.61 6.65
N LYS A 181 -6.49 22.81 7.41
CA LYS A 181 -6.45 23.58 8.65
C LYS A 181 -6.17 22.64 9.81
N LYS A 182 -5.09 22.90 10.56
CA LYS A 182 -4.82 22.20 11.81
C LYS A 182 -5.93 22.48 12.82
N VAL A 183 -6.59 21.41 13.28
CA VAL A 183 -7.69 21.46 14.26
C VAL A 183 -7.32 20.83 15.59
N GLY A 184 -6.23 20.05 15.64
CA GLY A 184 -5.69 19.54 16.89
C GLY A 184 -4.28 18.98 16.71
N SER A 185 -3.56 18.82 17.82
CA SER A 185 -2.31 18.06 17.84
C SER A 185 -2.03 17.46 19.20
N ALA A 186 -1.29 16.37 19.21
CA ALA A 186 -0.73 15.78 20.41
C ALA A 186 0.75 15.48 20.19
N THR A 187 1.55 15.69 21.24
CA THR A 187 2.98 15.36 21.25
C THR A 187 3.20 14.12 22.08
N THR A 188 3.99 13.17 21.58
CA THR A 188 4.31 11.94 22.29
C THR A 188 5.80 11.59 22.12
N SER A 189 6.35 10.86 23.09
CA SER A 189 7.63 10.16 22.93
C SER A 189 7.35 8.69 22.68
N ILE A 190 8.08 8.10 21.74
CA ILE A 190 7.95 6.69 21.38
C ILE A 190 9.30 6.02 21.59
N PRO A 191 9.45 5.17 22.63
CA PRO A 191 10.67 4.43 22.85
C PRO A 191 11.07 3.57 21.64
N ALA A 192 12.36 3.29 21.50
CA ALA A 192 12.88 2.43 20.44
C ALA A 192 12.09 1.11 20.32
N GLY A 193 11.63 0.77 19.12
CA GLY A 193 10.90 -0.47 18.84
C GLY A 193 9.42 -0.50 19.24
N GLU A 194 8.92 0.49 19.99
CA GLU A 194 7.55 0.50 20.53
C GLU A 194 6.52 1.13 19.59
N THR A 195 5.24 0.79 19.82
CA THR A 195 4.08 1.46 19.20
C THR A 195 3.34 2.27 20.26
N ARG A 196 2.97 3.52 19.92
CA ARG A 196 2.15 4.39 20.77
C ARG A 196 0.89 4.81 20.03
N THR A 197 -0.22 4.80 20.76
CA THR A 197 -1.49 5.37 20.30
C THR A 197 -1.50 6.85 20.63
N VAL A 198 -1.79 7.68 19.63
CA VAL A 198 -2.01 9.12 19.77
C VAL A 198 -3.46 9.42 19.43
N THR A 199 -4.15 10.07 20.35
CA THR A 199 -5.55 10.45 20.20
C THR A 199 -5.64 11.97 20.23
N VAL A 200 -6.35 12.53 19.26
CA VAL A 200 -6.62 13.96 19.16
C VAL A 200 -8.14 14.12 18.98
N ALA A 201 -8.77 14.85 19.89
CA ALA A 201 -10.20 15.15 19.84
C ALA A 201 -10.43 16.62 19.46
N ARG A 202 -11.50 16.88 18.71
CA ARG A 202 -12.03 18.20 18.38
C ARG A 202 -13.51 18.26 18.66
#